data_AF-A0AAF0ULR3-F1
#
_entry.id   AF-A0AAF0ULR3-F1
#
_cell.length_a   1.000
_cell.length_b   1.000
_cell.length_c   1.000
_cell.angle_alpha   90.00
_cell.angle_beta   90.00
_cell.angle_gamma   90.00
#
_symmetry.space_group_name_H-M   'P 1'
#
loop_
_entity.id
_entity.type
_entity.pdbx_description
1 polymer ?
#
loop_
_entity_poly.entity_id
_entity_poly.type
_entity_poly.pdbx_seq_one_letter_code
_entity_poly.pdbx_strand_id
1 'polypeptide(L)'
;MRGGHVGFVVTFILLAAAGNLCSEFAGDYSKLSGIIIPGFASTQLRAWSILDCPYSPLDFNPLDLVWLDTTKLLSAVNCWLKCMMLDPYNQTDHRECKSRPDSGLSAITELDPGYITGPLSSVWKEWIKWCIEFGIEANAIIAVPYDWRLSPSKLEERDLYFHKLKLTFETALKLRGGPSIVFAHSLGNNVFRYFLEWLKLEIAPKEYGRWLDDHIHAYFAVGAPLLGAIETVKATLSGSTFGLPVSEILKAYLVSLDLPLSA
;
A
#
# COMPACT_ATOMS: atom_id res chain seq x y z
N MET A 1 -38.31 40.24 -44.54
CA MET A 1 -37.30 39.19 -44.29
C MET A 1 -37.20 38.98 -42.79
N ARG A 2 -37.55 37.78 -42.33
CA ARG A 2 -37.48 37.31 -40.94
C ARG A 2 -36.04 36.97 -40.58
N GLY A 3 -35.65 37.21 -39.33
CA GLY A 3 -34.50 36.52 -38.72
C GLY A 3 -33.76 37.39 -37.72
N GLY A 4 -34.04 37.21 -36.43
CA GLY A 4 -33.19 37.76 -35.39
C GLY A 4 -33.87 37.98 -34.05
N HIS A 5 -34.32 36.92 -33.37
CA HIS A 5 -34.59 36.91 -31.90
C HIS A 5 -34.74 35.46 -31.37
N VAL A 6 -33.91 34.51 -31.85
CA VAL A 6 -33.92 33.11 -31.33
C VAL A 6 -32.58 32.72 -30.67
N GLY A 7 -31.51 33.50 -30.86
CA GLY A 7 -30.18 33.16 -30.36
C GLY A 7 -29.91 33.43 -28.88
N PHE A 8 -30.63 34.35 -28.23
CA PHE A 8 -30.28 34.81 -26.88
C PHE A 8 -30.95 34.04 -25.73
N VAL A 9 -32.11 33.42 -25.99
CA VAL A 9 -32.85 32.67 -24.97
C VAL A 9 -32.26 31.26 -24.78
N VAL A 10 -31.70 30.67 -25.84
CA VAL A 10 -31.09 29.32 -25.78
C VAL A 10 -29.78 29.33 -24.99
N THR A 11 -29.03 30.42 -25.03
CA THR A 11 -27.75 30.54 -24.29
C THR A 11 -27.96 30.68 -22.78
N PHE A 12 -29.03 31.33 -22.32
CA PHE A 12 -29.34 31.44 -20.89
C PHE A 12 -29.88 30.14 -20.28
N ILE A 13 -30.62 29.34 -21.06
CA ILE A 13 -31.13 28.04 -20.60
C ILE A 13 -29.99 27.01 -20.46
N LEU A 14 -28.96 27.07 -21.31
CA LEU A 14 -27.79 26.19 -21.20
C LEU A 14 -26.88 26.53 -20.01
N LEU A 15 -26.76 27.80 -19.62
CA LEU A 15 -26.01 28.18 -18.40
C LEU A 15 -26.75 27.80 -17.11
N ALA A 16 -28.09 27.90 -17.09
CA ALA A 16 -28.87 27.46 -15.93
C ALA A 16 -28.88 25.92 -15.77
N ALA A 17 -28.86 25.18 -16.89
CA ALA A 17 -28.74 23.72 -16.87
C ALA A 17 -27.34 23.24 -16.45
N ALA A 18 -26.27 23.97 -16.78
CA ALA A 18 -24.92 23.67 -16.32
C ALA A 18 -24.74 23.90 -14.81
N GLY A 19 -25.42 24.91 -14.24
CA GLY A 19 -25.44 25.14 -12.79
C GLY A 19 -26.12 24.03 -12.00
N ASN A 20 -27.22 23.47 -12.54
CA ASN A 20 -27.92 22.35 -11.90
C ASN A 20 -27.24 20.99 -12.12
N LEU A 21 -26.57 20.77 -13.26
CA LEU A 21 -25.83 19.52 -13.52
C LEU A 21 -24.56 19.41 -12.64
N CYS A 22 -23.97 20.54 -12.24
CA CYS A 22 -22.83 20.57 -11.31
C CYS A 22 -23.27 20.33 -9.84
N SER A 23 -24.54 20.62 -9.51
CA SER A 23 -25.09 20.39 -8.17
C SER A 23 -25.46 18.93 -7.91
N GLU A 24 -25.67 18.11 -8.94
CA GLU A 24 -26.06 16.70 -8.81
C GLU A 24 -24.84 15.76 -8.70
N PHE A 25 -23.65 16.22 -9.14
CA PHE A 25 -22.36 15.54 -8.95
C PHE A 25 -21.57 16.02 -7.73
N ALA A 26 -22.07 17.02 -7.01
CA ALA A 26 -21.45 17.50 -5.78
C ALA A 26 -21.80 16.56 -4.61
N GLY A 27 -21.31 15.32 -4.70
CA GLY A 27 -21.18 14.50 -3.50
C GLY A 27 -20.39 15.27 -2.46
N ASP A 28 -20.82 15.20 -1.21
CA ASP A 28 -20.14 15.86 -0.09
C ASP A 28 -18.77 15.18 0.14
N TYR A 29 -17.77 15.56 -0.66
CA TYR A 29 -16.41 15.00 -0.64
C TYR A 29 -15.75 15.15 0.74
N SER A 30 -16.27 16.06 1.59
CA SER A 30 -15.84 16.19 2.98
C SER A 30 -16.09 14.93 3.81
N LYS A 31 -16.99 14.03 3.38
CA LYS A 31 -17.30 12.79 4.11
C LYS A 31 -16.51 11.58 3.64
N LEU A 32 -15.80 11.68 2.52
CA LEU A 32 -15.03 10.55 1.97
C LEU A 32 -13.67 10.44 2.64
N SER A 33 -13.24 9.21 2.89
CA SER A 33 -11.86 8.89 3.32
C SER A 33 -11.10 8.22 2.16
N GLY A 34 -9.80 8.46 2.02
CA GLY A 34 -8.92 7.71 1.12
C GLY A 34 -8.13 6.66 1.90
N ILE A 35 -8.27 5.39 1.56
CA ILE A 35 -7.49 4.29 2.15
C ILE A 35 -6.45 3.82 1.13
N ILE A 36 -5.18 3.85 1.52
CA ILE A 36 -4.04 3.48 0.67
C ILE A 36 -3.52 2.11 1.07
N ILE A 37 -3.59 1.16 0.15
CA ILE A 37 -2.99 -0.17 0.25
C ILE A 37 -1.72 -0.17 -0.62
N PRO A 38 -0.53 -0.11 0.00
CA PRO A 38 0.74 -0.02 -0.72
C PRO A 38 1.06 -1.29 -1.51
N GLY A 39 2.05 -1.22 -2.39
CA GLY A 39 2.49 -2.35 -3.21
C GLY A 39 3.67 -3.12 -2.63
N PHE A 40 4.25 -3.99 -3.46
CA PHE A 40 5.47 -4.72 -3.15
C PHE A 40 6.60 -3.75 -2.80
N ALA A 41 7.36 -4.06 -1.74
CA ALA A 41 8.49 -3.24 -1.28
C ALA A 41 8.17 -1.77 -0.97
N SER A 42 6.89 -1.38 -0.86
CA SER A 42 6.45 0.02 -0.75
C SER A 42 6.06 0.42 0.67
N THR A 43 6.43 -0.38 1.67
CA THR A 43 6.21 -0.12 3.09
C THR A 43 7.52 -0.31 3.84
N GLN A 44 7.85 0.63 4.72
CA GLN A 44 9.01 0.52 5.59
C GLN A 44 8.89 -0.69 6.53
N LEU A 45 9.99 -1.40 6.75
CA LEU A 45 10.10 -2.44 7.77
C LEU A 45 11.07 -1.98 8.86
N ARG A 46 10.69 -2.20 10.12
CA ARG A 46 11.50 -1.91 11.30
C ARG A 46 11.95 -3.19 11.99
N ALA A 47 13.14 -3.17 12.57
CA ALA A 47 13.65 -4.24 13.40
C ALA A 47 12.88 -4.33 14.73
N TRP A 48 12.61 -5.56 15.17
CA TRP A 48 11.92 -5.86 16.43
C TRP A 48 12.78 -6.74 17.36
N SER A 49 14.09 -6.67 17.18
CA SER A 49 15.11 -7.45 17.88
C SER A 49 16.45 -6.73 17.78
N ILE A 50 17.37 -7.08 18.68
CA ILE A 50 18.77 -6.68 18.59
C ILE A 50 19.51 -7.73 17.76
N LEU A 51 20.28 -7.30 16.77
CA LEU A 51 21.17 -8.16 15.98
C LEU A 51 22.55 -7.51 15.87
N ASP A 52 23.53 -8.17 16.50
CA ASP A 52 24.93 -7.77 16.44
C ASP A 52 25.59 -8.26 15.14
N CYS A 53 26.33 -7.37 14.48
CA CYS A 53 26.91 -7.58 13.16
C CYS A 53 28.44 -7.62 13.23
N PRO A 54 29.07 -8.79 13.42
CA PRO A 54 30.49 -8.89 13.76
C PRO A 54 31.48 -8.36 12.70
N TYR A 55 31.03 -8.15 11.47
CA TYR A 55 31.85 -7.67 10.35
C TYR A 55 31.41 -6.31 9.80
N SER A 56 30.52 -5.61 10.49
CA SER A 56 30.04 -4.27 10.11
C SER A 56 30.00 -3.38 11.34
N PRO A 57 30.30 -2.07 11.22
CA PRO A 57 30.10 -1.13 12.31
C PRO A 57 28.62 -0.81 12.57
N LEU A 58 27.70 -1.43 11.81
CA LEU A 58 26.27 -1.16 11.86
C LEU A 58 25.52 -2.37 12.40
N ASP A 59 25.05 -2.25 13.65
CA ASP A 59 24.13 -3.20 14.26
C ASP A 59 22.67 -2.83 13.96
N PHE A 60 21.77 -3.78 14.17
CA PHE A 60 20.33 -3.52 14.14
C PHE A 60 19.80 -3.45 15.56
N ASN A 61 19.31 -2.27 15.94
CA ASN A 61 18.61 -2.05 17.19
C ASN A 61 17.10 -2.08 16.99
N PRO A 62 16.30 -2.31 18.05
CA PRO A 62 14.85 -2.22 17.95
C PRO A 62 14.40 -0.87 17.38
N LEU A 63 13.41 -0.92 16.49
CA LEU A 63 12.83 0.21 15.74
C LEU A 63 13.69 0.79 14.61
N ASP A 64 14.94 0.32 14.45
CA ASP A 64 15.77 0.70 13.32
C ASP A 64 15.13 0.28 12.00
N LEU A 65 15.34 1.08 10.96
CA LEU A 65 14.93 0.71 9.61
C LEU A 65 15.71 -0.51 9.12
N VAL A 66 14.96 -1.49 8.63
CA VAL A 66 15.46 -2.67 7.91
C VAL A 66 15.19 -2.50 6.42
N TRP A 67 14.00 -1.99 6.08
CA TRP A 67 13.62 -1.65 4.72
C TRP A 67 13.01 -0.25 4.69
N LEU A 68 13.48 0.71 3.91
CA LEU A 68 14.76 0.71 3.19
C LEU A 68 15.79 1.47 4.02
N ASP A 69 16.90 0.83 4.37
CA ASP A 69 18.09 1.49 4.90
C ASP A 69 19.24 1.19 3.93
N THR A 70 19.53 2.13 3.03
CA THR A 70 20.58 1.95 2.02
C THR A 70 21.96 1.78 2.64
N THR A 71 22.21 2.37 3.81
CA THR A 71 23.51 2.31 4.49
C THR A 71 23.76 0.90 5.02
N LYS A 72 22.76 0.31 5.70
CA LYS A 72 22.82 -1.08 6.18
C LYS A 72 22.72 -2.10 5.05
N LEU A 73 21.92 -1.83 4.01
CA LEU A 73 21.83 -2.65 2.81
C LEU A 73 23.20 -2.81 2.15
N LEU A 74 24.00 -1.75 2.08
CA LEU A 74 25.32 -1.77 1.43
C LEU A 74 26.46 -2.22 2.36
N SER A 75 26.42 -1.84 3.64
CA SER A 75 27.54 -2.02 4.57
C SER A 75 27.38 -3.22 5.51
N ALA A 76 26.17 -3.76 5.65
CA ALA A 76 25.83 -4.86 6.56
C ALA A 76 24.96 -5.92 5.87
N VAL A 77 25.23 -6.21 4.59
CA VAL A 77 24.38 -7.06 3.71
C VAL A 77 24.00 -8.39 4.37
N ASN A 78 24.95 -9.09 4.98
CA ASN A 78 24.70 -10.40 5.62
C ASN A 78 23.73 -10.30 6.79
N CYS A 79 23.81 -9.24 7.59
CA CYS A 79 22.87 -9.01 8.68
C CYS A 79 21.51 -8.55 8.17
N TRP A 80 21.51 -7.63 7.21
CA TRP A 80 20.29 -7.18 6.55
C TRP A 80 19.49 -8.35 5.98
N LEU A 81 20.17 -9.32 5.34
CA LEU A 81 19.54 -10.54 4.87
C LEU A 81 18.89 -11.36 5.98
N LYS A 82 19.56 -11.52 7.13
CA LYS A 82 18.94 -12.23 8.26
C LYS A 82 17.62 -11.59 8.66
N CYS A 83 17.51 -10.26 8.60
CA CYS A 83 16.28 -9.54 8.91
C CYS A 83 15.22 -9.58 7.81
N MET A 84 15.64 -9.71 6.54
CA MET A 84 14.74 -9.74 5.39
C MET A 84 14.24 -11.14 5.06
N MET A 85 15.05 -12.17 5.27
CA MET A 85 14.73 -13.54 4.92
C MET A 85 13.63 -14.12 5.81
N LEU A 86 12.68 -14.79 5.16
CA LEU A 86 11.68 -15.60 5.81
C LEU A 86 12.02 -17.08 5.66
N ASP A 87 11.56 -17.89 6.60
CA ASP A 87 11.61 -19.34 6.47
C ASP A 87 10.72 -19.78 5.28
N PRO A 88 11.23 -20.64 4.39
CA PRO A 88 10.57 -20.95 3.12
C PRO A 88 9.27 -21.75 3.28
N TYR A 89 9.03 -22.39 4.42
CA TYR A 89 7.86 -23.24 4.63
C TYR A 89 6.80 -22.53 5.48
N ASN A 90 7.22 -21.93 6.59
CA ASN A 90 6.28 -21.34 7.55
C ASN A 90 6.19 -19.80 7.45
N GLN A 91 7.05 -19.16 6.64
CA GLN A 91 7.14 -17.71 6.47
C GLN A 91 7.35 -16.93 7.78
N THR A 92 8.03 -17.54 8.75
CA THR A 92 8.45 -16.86 9.98
C THR A 92 9.75 -16.10 9.77
N ASP A 93 9.95 -15.03 10.54
CA ASP A 93 11.20 -14.29 10.53
C ASP A 93 12.36 -15.14 11.06
N HIS A 94 13.60 -14.76 10.72
CA HIS A 94 14.79 -15.39 11.26
C HIS A 94 14.82 -15.31 12.80
N ARG A 95 15.35 -16.36 13.45
CA ARG A 95 15.38 -16.45 14.93
C ARG A 95 16.10 -15.28 15.60
N GLU A 96 17.15 -14.79 14.95
CA GLU A 96 18.00 -13.68 15.43
C GLU A 96 17.49 -12.30 14.99
N CYS A 97 16.60 -12.21 13.99
CA CYS A 97 16.08 -10.92 13.55
C CYS A 97 14.61 -10.96 13.15
N LYS A 98 13.79 -10.19 13.86
CA LYS A 98 12.36 -10.01 13.57
C LYS A 98 12.14 -8.66 12.89
N SER A 99 11.33 -8.64 11.84
CA SER A 99 11.00 -7.41 11.12
C SER A 99 9.49 -7.18 11.11
N ARG A 100 9.05 -5.94 11.36
CA ARG A 100 7.63 -5.56 11.38
C ARG A 100 7.38 -4.35 10.49
N PRO A 101 6.22 -4.28 9.81
CA PRO A 101 5.89 -3.10 9.02
C PRO A 101 5.72 -1.91 9.95
N ASP A 102 6.22 -0.75 9.51
CA ASP A 102 5.94 0.51 10.18
C ASP A 102 4.48 0.92 9.97
N SER A 103 3.98 1.87 10.76
CA SER A 103 2.58 2.31 10.74
C SER A 103 2.39 3.75 10.25
N GLY A 104 1.21 4.04 9.71
CA GLY A 104 0.83 5.38 9.28
C GLY A 104 1.40 5.83 7.92
N LEU A 105 1.19 7.09 7.58
CA LEU A 105 1.58 7.65 6.27
C LEU A 105 3.10 7.76 6.08
N SER A 106 3.85 7.97 7.16
CA SER A 106 5.32 8.01 7.12
C SER A 106 5.91 6.70 6.58
N ALA A 107 5.28 5.57 6.88
CA ALA A 107 5.75 4.24 6.47
C ALA A 107 5.73 4.01 4.95
N ILE A 108 4.98 4.81 4.19
CA ILE A 108 4.78 4.62 2.74
C ILE A 108 5.22 5.81 1.89
N THR A 109 5.60 6.93 2.51
CA THR A 109 5.95 8.17 1.81
C THR A 109 7.36 8.11 1.23
N GLU A 110 8.37 8.01 2.09
CA GLU A 110 9.78 7.83 1.75
C GLU A 110 10.25 6.51 2.36
N LEU A 111 10.87 5.60 1.61
CA LEU A 111 11.28 4.31 2.17
C LEU A 111 12.60 4.38 2.95
N ASP A 112 13.49 5.29 2.55
CA ASP A 112 14.76 5.60 3.21
C ASP A 112 14.79 7.12 3.47
N PRO A 113 14.31 7.58 4.63
CA PRO A 113 14.26 9.00 4.96
C PRO A 113 15.68 9.57 5.12
N GLY A 114 15.96 10.66 4.42
CA GLY A 114 17.25 11.33 4.48
C GLY A 114 17.35 12.47 3.47
N TYR A 115 18.34 13.34 3.63
CA TYR A 115 18.52 14.50 2.74
C TYR A 115 18.73 14.06 1.27
N ILE A 116 19.44 12.96 1.04
CA ILE A 116 19.73 12.42 -0.29
C ILE A 116 18.80 11.24 -0.62
N THR A 117 18.61 10.31 0.33
CA THR A 117 17.90 9.06 0.10
C THR A 117 16.38 9.22 0.07
N GLY A 118 15.82 10.21 0.79
CA GLY A 118 14.38 10.45 0.86
C GLY A 118 13.75 10.74 -0.51
N PRO A 119 14.22 11.76 -1.25
CA PRO A 119 13.71 12.06 -2.59
C PRO A 119 13.85 10.91 -3.59
N LEU A 120 14.90 10.08 -3.46
CA LEU A 120 15.15 8.93 -4.35
C LEU A 120 14.30 7.70 -3.99
N SER A 121 13.77 7.65 -2.77
CA SER A 121 12.96 6.54 -2.24
C SER A 121 11.50 6.93 -2.01
N SER A 122 11.05 8.05 -2.60
CA SER A 122 9.68 8.53 -2.52
C SER A 122 8.73 7.65 -3.33
N VAL A 123 7.74 7.08 -2.65
CA VAL A 123 6.66 6.30 -3.28
C VAL A 123 5.36 7.10 -3.28
N TRP A 124 4.83 7.44 -2.09
CA TRP A 124 3.55 8.14 -1.95
C TRP A 124 3.69 9.63 -1.58
N LYS A 125 4.90 10.12 -1.32
CA LYS A 125 5.12 11.51 -0.83
C LYS A 125 4.52 12.56 -1.76
N GLU A 126 4.82 12.50 -3.06
CA GLU A 126 4.36 13.51 -4.01
C GLU A 126 2.84 13.46 -4.25
N TRP A 127 2.26 12.26 -4.24
CA TRP A 127 0.80 12.10 -4.33
C TRP A 127 0.11 12.67 -3.08
N ILE A 128 0.63 12.39 -1.88
CA ILE A 128 0.08 12.93 -0.63
C ILE A 128 0.22 14.46 -0.59
N LYS A 129 1.36 15.03 -1.01
CA LYS A 129 1.53 16.49 -1.13
C LYS A 129 0.48 17.10 -2.05
N TRP A 130 0.26 16.51 -3.21
CA TRP A 130 -0.77 16.97 -4.15
C TRP A 130 -2.17 16.93 -3.51
N CYS A 131 -2.51 15.90 -2.75
CA CYS A 131 -3.77 15.85 -2.00
C CYS A 131 -3.86 16.97 -0.95
N ILE A 132 -2.78 17.26 -0.23
CA ILE A 132 -2.74 18.35 0.76
C ILE A 132 -2.94 19.71 0.07
N GLU A 133 -2.26 19.94 -1.06
CA GLU A 133 -2.42 21.17 -1.87
C GLU A 133 -3.84 21.33 -2.43
N PHE A 134 -4.51 20.22 -2.72
CA PHE A 134 -5.91 20.20 -3.13
C PHE A 134 -6.89 20.45 -1.95
N GLY A 135 -6.41 20.50 -0.71
CA GLY A 135 -7.23 20.75 0.47
C GLY A 135 -7.80 19.49 1.12
N ILE A 136 -7.25 18.31 0.84
CA ILE A 136 -7.63 17.07 1.54
C ILE A 136 -7.05 17.08 2.96
N GLU A 137 -7.91 16.83 3.95
CA GLU A 137 -7.54 16.82 5.35
C GLU A 137 -6.64 15.62 5.71
N ALA A 138 -5.73 15.81 6.66
CA ALA A 138 -4.79 14.77 7.08
C ALA A 138 -5.47 13.51 7.65
N ASN A 139 -6.62 13.65 8.30
CA ASN A 139 -7.42 12.53 8.82
C ASN A 139 -8.30 11.87 7.75
N ALA A 140 -8.38 12.43 6.54
CA ALA A 140 -9.08 11.82 5.43
C ALA A 140 -8.27 10.71 4.77
N ILE A 141 -6.93 10.78 4.83
CA ILE A 141 -6.04 9.84 4.17
C ILE A 141 -5.46 8.86 5.20
N ILE A 142 -5.75 7.58 5.00
CA ILE A 142 -5.33 6.50 5.90
C ILE A 142 -4.45 5.53 5.12
N ALA A 143 -3.21 5.36 5.55
CA ALA A 143 -2.35 4.31 5.04
C ALA A 143 -2.55 3.02 5.83
N VAL A 144 -2.64 1.90 5.12
CA VAL A 144 -2.68 0.55 5.71
C VAL A 144 -1.43 -0.25 5.29
N PRO A 145 -0.26 0.09 5.87
CA PRO A 145 0.99 -0.62 5.60
C PRO A 145 0.93 -2.08 6.08
N TYR A 146 1.65 -2.96 5.40
CA TYR A 146 1.72 -4.39 5.72
C TYR A 146 3.09 -4.98 5.39
N ASP A 147 3.37 -6.17 5.93
CA ASP A 147 4.58 -6.92 5.61
C ASP A 147 4.45 -7.57 4.23
N TRP A 148 4.91 -6.86 3.20
CA TRP A 148 4.81 -7.28 1.80
C TRP A 148 5.61 -8.53 1.44
N ARG A 149 6.39 -9.09 2.38
CA ARG A 149 7.11 -10.36 2.22
C ARG A 149 6.20 -11.57 2.45
N LEU A 150 5.10 -11.40 3.17
CA LEU A 150 4.20 -12.49 3.54
C LEU A 150 3.13 -12.76 2.50
N SER A 151 2.70 -14.03 2.40
CA SER A 151 1.46 -14.38 1.71
C SER A 151 0.25 -13.81 2.45
N PRO A 152 -0.87 -13.54 1.73
CA PRO A 152 -2.09 -13.02 2.35
C PRO A 152 -2.60 -13.84 3.54
N SER A 153 -2.57 -15.17 3.46
CA SER A 153 -2.95 -16.05 4.59
C SER A 153 -2.11 -15.79 5.84
N LYS A 154 -0.79 -15.61 5.67
CA LYS A 154 0.14 -15.34 6.78
C LYS A 154 0.03 -13.93 7.33
N LEU A 155 -0.37 -12.95 6.50
CA LEU A 155 -0.71 -11.61 6.98
C LEU A 155 -1.88 -11.65 7.98
N GLU A 156 -2.85 -12.52 7.74
CA GLU A 156 -3.95 -12.71 8.67
C GLU A 156 -3.54 -13.48 9.93
N GLU A 157 -2.95 -14.67 9.77
CA GLU A 157 -2.56 -15.53 10.89
C GLU A 157 -1.58 -14.83 11.86
N ARG A 158 -0.60 -14.09 11.33
CA ARG A 158 0.47 -13.48 12.13
C ARG A 158 0.09 -12.11 12.66
N ASP A 159 -0.48 -11.26 11.80
CA ASP A 159 -0.63 -9.83 12.08
C ASP A 159 -2.09 -9.38 12.22
N LEU A 160 -3.07 -10.27 12.04
CA LEU A 160 -4.51 -9.96 11.98
C LEU A 160 -4.80 -8.81 11.01
N TYR A 161 -4.08 -8.79 9.89
CA TYR A 161 -4.06 -7.64 8.98
C TYR A 161 -5.46 -7.35 8.40
N PHE A 162 -6.22 -8.36 7.99
CA PHE A 162 -7.53 -8.13 7.37
C PHE A 162 -8.59 -7.75 8.39
N HIS A 163 -8.52 -8.28 9.62
CA HIS A 163 -9.34 -7.78 10.71
C HIS A 163 -9.08 -6.30 11.00
N LYS A 164 -7.81 -5.89 11.08
CA LYS A 164 -7.44 -4.48 11.25
C LYS A 164 -7.89 -3.62 10.07
N LEU A 165 -7.81 -4.14 8.85
CA LEU A 165 -8.27 -3.44 7.65
C LEU A 165 -9.78 -3.23 7.67
N LYS A 166 -10.57 -4.25 8.02
CA LYS A 166 -12.03 -4.13 8.23
C LYS A 166 -12.37 -3.05 9.25
N LEU A 167 -11.72 -3.09 10.42
CA LEU A 167 -11.90 -2.09 11.47
C LEU A 167 -11.48 -0.68 11.00
N THR A 168 -10.49 -0.59 10.12
CA THR A 168 -10.08 0.69 9.53
C THR A 168 -11.19 1.30 8.67
N PHE A 169 -11.85 0.50 7.83
CA PHE A 169 -13.02 0.95 7.07
C PHE A 169 -14.17 1.40 7.99
N GLU A 170 -14.50 0.61 9.01
CA GLU A 170 -15.56 0.94 9.98
C GLU A 170 -15.23 2.21 10.77
N THR A 171 -13.97 2.39 11.14
CA THR A 171 -13.48 3.59 11.83
C THR A 171 -13.53 4.80 10.91
N ALA A 172 -13.11 4.68 9.65
CA ALA A 172 -13.15 5.74 8.66
C ALA A 172 -14.59 6.23 8.42
N LEU A 173 -15.52 5.29 8.27
CA LEU A 173 -16.95 5.59 8.14
C LEU A 173 -17.47 6.34 9.38
N LYS A 174 -17.12 5.90 10.59
CA LYS A 174 -17.54 6.56 11.83
C LYS A 174 -16.94 7.96 12.00
N LEU A 175 -15.70 8.17 11.55
CA LEU A 175 -14.99 9.44 11.68
C LEU A 175 -15.52 10.51 10.72
N ARG A 176 -15.80 10.15 9.47
CA ARG A 176 -16.21 11.13 8.43
C ARG A 176 -17.70 11.06 8.07
N GLY A 177 -18.41 10.01 8.49
CA GLY A 177 -19.82 9.81 8.17
C GLY A 177 -20.08 9.43 6.71
N GLY A 178 -19.06 8.98 5.98
CA GLY A 178 -19.15 8.54 4.59
C GLY A 178 -18.21 7.40 4.24
N PRO A 179 -18.46 6.72 3.10
CA PRO A 179 -17.67 5.58 2.65
C PRO A 179 -16.25 5.99 2.23
N SER A 180 -15.38 5.00 2.09
CA SER A 180 -13.97 5.19 1.74
C SER A 180 -13.70 4.91 0.26
N ILE A 181 -12.81 5.70 -0.34
CA ILE A 181 -12.18 5.43 -1.63
C ILE A 181 -10.92 4.60 -1.37
N VAL A 182 -10.79 3.48 -2.07
CA VAL A 182 -9.65 2.56 -1.92
C VAL A 182 -8.66 2.78 -3.05
N PHE A 183 -7.41 3.07 -2.71
CA PHE A 183 -6.28 3.12 -3.63
C PHE A 183 -5.38 1.92 -3.37
N ALA A 184 -5.34 0.97 -4.31
CA ALA A 184 -4.43 -0.17 -4.22
C ALA A 184 -3.38 -0.08 -5.32
N HIS A 185 -2.10 -0.17 -4.94
CA HIS A 185 -0.98 -0.08 -5.87
C HIS A 185 -0.28 -1.43 -6.05
N SER A 186 -0.06 -1.84 -7.30
CA SER A 186 0.70 -3.06 -7.64
C SER A 186 0.20 -4.29 -6.86
N LEU A 187 1.08 -4.97 -6.11
CA LEU A 187 0.74 -6.12 -5.25
C LEU A 187 -0.40 -5.84 -4.25
N GLY A 188 -0.56 -4.59 -3.81
CA GLY A 188 -1.66 -4.17 -2.93
C GLY A 188 -3.04 -4.49 -3.50
N ASN A 189 -3.19 -4.54 -4.83
CA ASN A 189 -4.43 -4.95 -5.49
C ASN A 189 -4.78 -6.42 -5.22
N ASN A 190 -3.78 -7.31 -5.20
CA ASN A 190 -4.00 -8.72 -4.86
C ASN A 190 -4.29 -8.89 -3.36
N VAL A 191 -3.65 -8.09 -2.51
CA VAL A 191 -3.96 -8.06 -1.06
C VAL A 191 -5.40 -7.59 -0.83
N PHE A 192 -5.84 -6.54 -1.52
CA PHE A 192 -7.22 -6.07 -1.44
C PHE A 192 -8.23 -7.07 -2.02
N ARG A 193 -7.90 -7.72 -3.14
CA ARG A 193 -8.72 -8.81 -3.69
C ARG A 193 -8.87 -9.95 -2.68
N TYR A 194 -7.78 -10.35 -2.02
CA TYR A 194 -7.81 -11.37 -0.98
C TYR A 194 -8.67 -10.91 0.21
N PHE A 195 -8.54 -9.65 0.64
CA PHE A 195 -9.38 -9.06 1.68
C PHE A 195 -10.88 -9.20 1.36
N LEU A 196 -11.30 -8.92 0.12
CA LEU A 196 -12.70 -9.08 -0.28
C LEU A 196 -13.18 -10.53 -0.17
N GLU A 197 -12.37 -11.51 -0.58
CA GLU A 197 -12.72 -12.93 -0.43
C GLU A 197 -12.72 -13.38 1.03
N TRP A 198 -11.75 -12.94 1.81
CA TRP A 198 -11.71 -13.18 3.26
C TRP A 198 -12.94 -12.59 3.95
N LEU A 199 -13.34 -11.37 3.57
CA LEU A 199 -14.49 -10.67 4.14
C LEU A 199 -15.82 -11.38 3.86
N LYS A 200 -15.96 -12.02 2.68
CA LYS A 200 -17.13 -12.86 2.37
C LYS A 200 -17.27 -14.06 3.30
N LEU A 201 -16.16 -14.57 3.83
CA LEU A 201 -16.16 -15.69 4.78
C LEU A 201 -16.45 -15.21 6.20
N GLU A 202 -16.03 -13.99 6.54
CA GLU A 202 -16.17 -13.41 7.88
C GLU A 202 -17.56 -12.82 8.13
N ILE A 203 -18.20 -12.24 7.11
CA ILE A 203 -19.52 -11.59 7.24
C ILE A 203 -20.62 -12.50 6.69
N ALA A 204 -21.81 -12.46 7.31
CA ALA A 204 -22.96 -13.17 6.82
C ALA A 204 -23.26 -12.80 5.34
N PRO A 205 -23.57 -13.77 4.45
CA PRO A 205 -23.72 -13.49 3.01
C PRO A 205 -24.73 -12.40 2.65
N LYS A 206 -25.76 -12.22 3.49
CA LYS A 206 -26.78 -11.17 3.31
C LYS A 206 -26.29 -9.77 3.67
N GLU A 207 -25.29 -9.67 4.54
CA GLU A 207 -24.73 -8.41 5.02
C GLU A 207 -23.51 -7.97 4.22
N TYR A 208 -22.82 -8.89 3.54
CA TYR A 208 -21.62 -8.58 2.75
C TYR A 208 -21.85 -7.46 1.72
N GLY A 209 -22.91 -7.56 0.90
CA GLY A 209 -23.21 -6.53 -0.10
C GLY A 209 -23.47 -5.17 0.54
N ARG A 210 -24.27 -5.15 1.60
CA ARG A 210 -24.56 -3.93 2.37
C ARG A 210 -23.30 -3.34 3.00
N TRP A 211 -22.42 -4.17 3.54
CA TRP A 211 -21.16 -3.71 4.12
C TRP A 211 -20.30 -3.04 3.04
N LEU A 212 -20.21 -3.60 1.84
CA LEU A 212 -19.49 -2.96 0.73
C LEU A 212 -20.09 -1.61 0.36
N ASP A 213 -21.42 -1.54 0.20
CA ASP A 213 -22.12 -0.30 -0.17
C ASP A 213 -21.95 0.80 0.90
N ASP A 214 -21.93 0.41 2.18
CA ASP A 214 -21.80 1.34 3.31
C ASP A 214 -20.35 1.83 3.51
N HIS A 215 -19.34 1.02 3.16
CA HIS A 215 -17.93 1.31 3.49
C HIS A 215 -17.03 1.65 2.29
N ILE A 216 -17.39 1.25 1.08
CA ILE A 216 -16.54 1.41 -0.11
C ILE A 216 -17.28 2.20 -1.18
N HIS A 217 -16.79 3.42 -1.44
CA HIS A 217 -17.35 4.28 -2.46
C HIS A 217 -16.86 3.93 -3.85
N ALA A 218 -15.54 3.75 -3.97
CA ALA A 218 -14.85 3.50 -5.22
C ALA A 218 -13.53 2.77 -4.96
N TYR A 219 -13.11 1.97 -5.93
CA TYR A 219 -11.85 1.24 -5.91
C TYR A 219 -11.00 1.62 -7.12
N PHE A 220 -9.83 2.19 -6.86
CA PHE A 220 -8.85 2.57 -7.88
C PHE A 220 -7.68 1.58 -7.86
N ALA A 221 -7.67 0.72 -8.88
CA ALA A 221 -6.64 -0.28 -9.10
C ALA A 221 -5.46 0.31 -9.89
N VAL A 222 -4.38 0.68 -9.22
CA VAL A 222 -3.20 1.28 -9.85
C VAL A 222 -2.17 0.19 -10.15
N GLY A 223 -1.97 -0.13 -11.42
CA GLY A 223 -0.95 -1.10 -11.87
C GLY A 223 -1.17 -2.52 -11.37
N ALA A 224 -2.43 -3.00 -11.35
CA ALA A 224 -2.81 -4.26 -10.72
C ALA A 224 -2.34 -5.52 -11.50
N PRO A 225 -1.48 -6.38 -10.92
CA PRO A 225 -1.09 -7.65 -11.51
C PRO A 225 -2.05 -8.76 -11.09
N LEU A 226 -3.34 -8.65 -11.45
CA LEU A 226 -4.40 -9.57 -10.99
C LEU A 226 -4.16 -11.04 -11.39
N LEU A 227 -3.43 -11.25 -12.50
CA LEU A 227 -3.05 -12.57 -13.01
C LEU A 227 -1.55 -12.88 -12.82
N GLY A 228 -0.87 -12.12 -11.96
CA GLY A 228 0.58 -12.20 -11.77
C GLY A 228 1.38 -11.30 -12.72
N ALA A 229 2.71 -11.36 -12.62
CA ALA A 229 3.65 -10.59 -13.42
C ALA A 229 4.78 -11.49 -13.95
N ILE A 230 5.21 -11.27 -15.20
CA ILE A 230 6.30 -12.04 -15.81
C ILE A 230 7.65 -11.75 -15.14
N GLU A 231 7.79 -10.55 -14.58
CA GLU A 231 8.96 -10.15 -13.80
C GLU A 231 9.16 -11.06 -12.59
N THR A 232 8.09 -11.56 -11.96
CA THR A 232 8.19 -12.52 -10.86
C THR A 232 8.79 -13.83 -11.34
N VAL A 233 8.32 -14.37 -12.47
CA VAL A 233 8.89 -15.58 -13.08
C VAL A 233 10.37 -15.39 -13.42
N LYS A 234 10.71 -14.24 -14.00
CA LYS A 234 12.11 -13.88 -14.28
C LYS A 234 12.93 -13.78 -13.00
N ALA A 235 12.41 -13.16 -11.94
CA ALA A 235 13.11 -13.01 -10.68
C ALA A 235 13.39 -14.36 -10.03
N THR A 236 12.40 -15.27 -10.00
CA THR A 236 12.57 -16.63 -9.51
C THR A 236 13.57 -17.44 -10.36
N LEU A 237 13.58 -17.31 -11.69
CA LEU A 237 14.47 -18.11 -12.53
C LEU A 237 15.90 -17.56 -12.65
N SER A 238 16.07 -16.24 -12.55
CA SER A 238 17.35 -15.57 -12.84
C SER A 238 17.95 -14.82 -11.65
N GLY A 239 17.26 -14.76 -10.51
CA GLY A 239 17.70 -13.99 -9.34
C GLY A 239 17.75 -12.49 -9.61
N SER A 240 16.77 -11.97 -10.36
CA SER A 240 16.64 -10.53 -10.62
C SER A 240 16.44 -9.77 -9.31
N THR A 241 17.29 -8.78 -9.03
CA THR A 241 17.30 -8.06 -7.75
C THR A 241 16.39 -6.82 -7.74
N PHE A 242 15.57 -6.64 -8.79
CA PHE A 242 14.71 -5.46 -8.99
C PHE A 242 15.46 -4.12 -8.83
N GLY A 243 16.75 -4.10 -9.19
CA GLY A 243 17.60 -2.90 -9.11
C GLY A 243 18.32 -2.73 -7.77
N LEU A 244 18.16 -3.64 -6.81
CA LEU A 244 18.95 -3.61 -5.57
C LEU A 244 20.42 -3.96 -5.84
N PRO A 245 21.37 -3.19 -5.28
CA PRO A 245 22.81 -3.40 -5.43
C PRO A 245 23.31 -4.53 -4.51
N VAL A 246 22.73 -5.72 -4.62
CA VAL A 246 23.19 -6.91 -3.88
C VAL A 246 24.09 -7.79 -4.74
N SER A 247 25.08 -8.43 -4.12
CA SER A 247 26.07 -9.26 -4.83
C SER A 247 25.46 -10.46 -5.55
N GLU A 248 26.16 -11.00 -6.55
CA GLU A 248 25.65 -12.12 -7.37
C GLU A 248 25.40 -13.41 -6.59
N ILE A 249 26.20 -13.67 -5.55
CA ILE A 249 26.06 -14.84 -4.65
C ILE A 249 24.73 -14.80 -3.90
N LEU A 250 24.23 -13.59 -3.69
CA LEU A 250 23.04 -13.25 -2.93
C LEU A 250 21.76 -13.34 -3.77
N LYS A 251 21.90 -13.25 -5.11
CA LYS A 251 20.80 -13.45 -6.07
C LYS A 251 20.17 -14.84 -5.95
N ALA A 252 20.98 -15.86 -5.67
CA ALA A 252 20.52 -17.23 -5.48
C ALA A 252 19.60 -17.40 -4.24
N TYR A 253 19.77 -16.56 -3.21
CA TYR A 253 18.93 -16.56 -2.02
C TYR A 253 17.66 -15.71 -2.17
N LEU A 254 17.67 -14.70 -3.04
CA LEU A 254 16.47 -13.91 -3.35
C LEU A 254 15.47 -14.70 -4.22
N VAL A 255 15.94 -15.62 -5.07
CA VAL A 255 15.10 -16.58 -5.81
C VAL A 255 14.13 -17.32 -4.88
N SER A 256 14.57 -17.66 -3.65
CA SER A 256 13.74 -18.33 -2.65
C SER A 256 12.69 -17.45 -1.95
N LEU A 257 12.77 -16.11 -2.07
CA LEU A 257 11.80 -15.18 -1.48
C LEU A 257 10.58 -14.94 -2.37
N ASP A 258 10.68 -15.18 -3.68
CA ASP A 258 9.59 -14.95 -4.65
C ASP A 258 8.64 -16.15 -4.83
N LEU A 259 8.95 -17.29 -4.17
CA LEU A 259 8.16 -18.51 -4.24
C LEU A 259 6.77 -18.51 -3.55
N PRO A 260 6.39 -17.62 -2.60
CA PRO A 260 5.09 -17.76 -1.93
C PRO A 260 3.92 -17.16 -2.73
N LEU A 261 4.12 -16.64 -3.94
CA LEU A 261 3.06 -16.05 -4.76
C LEU A 261 2.35 -17.05 -5.70
N SER A 262 2.68 -18.34 -5.65
CA SER A 262 2.03 -19.40 -6.43
C SER A 262 1.30 -20.42 -5.54
N ALA A 263 0.31 -19.97 -4.76
CA ALA A 263 -0.78 -20.82 -4.24
C ALA A 263 -1.94 -19.94 -3.76
#